data_AF-A0A2V5YNB0-F1
#
_entry.id   AF-A0A2V5YNB0-F1
#
_cell.length_a   1.000
_cell.length_b   1.000
_cell.length_c   1.000
_cell.angle_alpha   90.00
_cell.angle_beta   90.00
_cell.angle_gamma   90.00
#
_symmetry.space_group_name_H-M   'P 1'
#
loop_
_entity.id
_entity.type
_entity.pdbx_description
1 polymer ?
#
loop_
_entity_poly.entity_id
_entity_poly.type
_entity_poly.pdbx_seq_one_letter_code
_entity_poly.pdbx_strand_id
1 'polypeptide(L)'
;MLKIRPARTDDSDFLAWVIFTAARGHLKRGWFDVVLQRDEAFCIDYCGKLASAAVRSWWHWSLFSVAEVYGRPQRPCVALPMNLYTAHLRLRWRNPRKRWA
;
A
#
# COMPACT_ATOMS: atom_id res chain seq x y z
N MET A 1 -7.08 20.49 -3.46
CA MET A 1 -6.32 20.09 -4.67
C MET A 1 -5.65 18.74 -4.40
N LEU A 2 -5.80 17.77 -5.31
CA LEU A 2 -5.22 16.43 -5.22
C LEU A 2 -3.94 16.38 -6.06
N LYS A 3 -2.82 15.96 -5.48
CA LYS A 3 -1.53 15.77 -6.17
C LYS A 3 -1.04 14.34 -5.95
N ILE A 4 -0.83 13.59 -7.03
CA ILE A 4 -0.24 12.26 -6.97
C ILE A 4 1.25 12.38 -7.27
N ARG A 5 2.10 11.79 -6.44
CA ARG A 5 3.55 11.74 -6.63
C ARG A 5 4.10 10.34 -6.32
N PRO A 6 5.28 9.97 -6.85
CA PRO A 6 6.01 8.81 -6.37
C PRO A 6 6.23 8.90 -4.85
N ALA A 7 6.13 7.76 -4.17
CA ALA A 7 6.51 7.69 -2.76
C ALA A 7 8.00 7.95 -2.60
N ARG A 8 8.39 8.42 -1.43
CA ARG A 8 9.78 8.67 -1.02
C ARG A 8 10.10 7.86 0.23
N THR A 9 11.37 7.80 0.59
CA THR A 9 11.84 7.22 1.85
C THR A 9 11.12 7.83 3.05
N ASP A 10 10.87 9.14 3.02
CA ASP A 10 10.22 9.87 4.13
C ASP A 10 8.75 9.49 4.32
N ASP A 11 8.13 8.83 3.33
CA ASP A 11 6.76 8.32 3.45
C ASP A 11 6.71 6.93 4.11
N SER A 12 7.84 6.40 4.60
CA SER A 12 7.95 5.04 5.16
C SER A 12 6.92 4.75 6.25
N ASP A 13 6.69 5.70 7.15
CA ASP A 13 5.78 5.52 8.29
C ASP A 13 4.32 5.46 7.82
N PHE A 14 3.99 6.31 6.84
CA PHE A 14 2.69 6.28 6.20
C PHE A 14 2.49 4.99 5.41
N LEU A 15 3.50 4.55 4.65
CA LEU A 15 3.46 3.29 3.93
C LEU A 15 3.36 2.09 4.87
N ALA A 16 4.03 2.12 6.01
CA ALA A 16 3.96 1.07 7.03
C ALA A 16 2.52 0.83 7.46
N TRP A 17 1.81 1.92 7.80
CA TRP A 17 0.41 1.86 8.16
C TRP A 17 -0.47 1.37 7.00
N VAL A 18 -0.24 1.83 5.77
CA VAL A 18 -1.02 1.38 4.60
C VAL A 18 -0.80 -0.11 4.34
N ILE A 19 0.44 -0.58 4.36
CA ILE A 19 0.80 -2.00 4.13
C ILE A 19 0.14 -2.87 5.19
N PHE A 20 0.26 -2.48 6.46
CA PHE A 20 -0.33 -3.20 7.58
C PHE A 20 -1.87 -3.24 7.48
N THR A 21 -2.50 -2.09 7.23
CA THR A 21 -3.96 -1.99 7.11
C THR A 21 -4.48 -2.75 5.89
N ALA A 22 -3.77 -2.70 4.76
CA ALA A 22 -4.11 -3.45 3.55
C ALA A 22 -4.00 -4.96 3.78
N ALA A 23 -3.01 -5.43 4.55
CA ALA A 23 -2.84 -6.83 4.89
C ALA A 23 -3.93 -7.35 5.86
N ARG A 24 -4.50 -6.48 6.70
CA ARG A 24 -5.69 -6.79 7.52
C ARG A 24 -6.98 -6.73 6.70
N GLY A 25 -7.06 -5.84 5.72
CA GLY A 25 -8.28 -5.60 4.95
C GLY A 25 -9.43 -5.19 5.85
N HIS A 26 -10.53 -5.95 5.84
CA HIS A 26 -11.69 -5.72 6.71
C HIS A 26 -11.64 -6.54 8.02
N LEU A 27 -10.60 -7.37 8.21
CA LEU A 27 -10.49 -8.29 9.34
C LEU A 27 -9.75 -7.65 10.52
N LYS A 28 -10.03 -8.16 11.73
CA LYS A 28 -9.34 -7.73 12.95
C LYS A 28 -7.87 -8.16 13.02
N ARG A 29 -7.50 -9.24 12.31
CA ARG A 29 -6.13 -9.77 12.24
C ARG A 29 -5.79 -10.07 10.79
N GLY A 30 -4.62 -9.65 10.36
CA GLY A 30 -4.10 -9.83 9.02
C GLY A 30 -2.90 -10.77 9.02
N TRP A 31 -2.27 -10.91 7.85
CA TRP A 31 -1.12 -11.78 7.68
C TRP A 31 0.03 -11.45 8.66
N PHE A 32 0.35 -10.17 8.83
CA PHE A 32 1.41 -9.72 9.74
C PHE A 32 1.11 -10.07 11.21
N ASP A 33 -0.15 -9.98 11.65
CA ASP A 33 -0.54 -10.34 13.02
C ASP A 33 -0.37 -11.84 13.31
N VAL A 34 -0.56 -12.68 12.30
CA VAL A 34 -0.46 -14.14 12.43
C VAL A 34 1.00 -14.59 12.39
N VAL A 35 1.78 -14.03 11.47
CA VAL A 35 3.19 -14.41 11.26
C VAL A 35 4.09 -13.85 12.36
N LEU A 36 3.89 -12.60 12.76
CA LEU A 36 4.73 -11.98 13.79
C LEU A 36 4.28 -12.37 15.19
N GLN A 37 2.98 -12.58 15.42
CA GLN A 37 2.41 -12.81 16.76
C GLN A 37 2.84 -11.76 17.80
N ARG A 38 2.97 -10.51 17.36
CA ARG A 38 3.33 -9.35 18.19
C ARG A 38 2.18 -8.36 18.26
N ASP A 39 2.36 -7.35 19.09
CA ASP A 39 1.45 -6.22 19.17
C ASP A 39 1.44 -5.40 17.86
N GLU A 40 0.37 -4.61 17.69
CA GLU A 40 0.15 -3.83 16.49
C GLU A 40 1.25 -2.80 16.21
N ALA A 41 1.78 -2.16 17.27
CA ALA A 41 2.84 -1.17 17.10
C ALA A 41 4.12 -1.81 16.56
N PHE A 42 4.47 -3.00 17.05
CA PHE A 42 5.58 -3.78 16.52
C PHE A 42 5.36 -4.19 15.07
N CYS A 43 4.15 -4.65 14.71
CA CYS A 43 3.84 -5.05 13.35
C CYS A 43 3.92 -3.88 12.36
N ILE A 44 3.47 -2.68 12.77
CA ILE A 44 3.58 -1.46 11.96
C ILE A 44 5.04 -1.05 11.80
N ASP A 45 5.82 -1.01 12.88
CA ASP A 45 7.27 -0.70 12.82
C ASP A 45 8.01 -1.68 11.89
N TYR A 46 7.68 -2.98 11.97
CA TYR A 46 8.22 -3.98 11.06
C TYR A 46 7.87 -3.69 9.59
N CYS A 47 6.64 -3.28 9.29
CA CYS A 47 6.24 -2.86 7.95
C CYS A 47 7.01 -1.63 7.47
N GLY A 48 7.31 -0.67 8.36
CA GLY A 48 8.13 0.51 8.03
C GLY A 48 9.57 0.15 7.68
N LYS A 49 10.15 -0.80 8.41
CA LYS A 49 11.48 -1.36 8.09
C LYS A 49 11.48 -2.10 6.75
N LEU A 50 10.43 -2.86 6.44
CA LEU A 50 10.28 -3.52 5.14
C LEU A 50 10.14 -2.50 3.99
N ALA A 51 9.42 -1.40 4.23
CA ALA A 51 9.19 -0.37 3.23
C ALA A 51 10.44 0.45 2.93
N SER A 52 11.28 0.70 3.93
CA SER A 52 12.51 1.50 3.85
C SER A 52 13.80 0.68 3.63
N ALA A 53 13.70 -0.65 3.65
CA ALA A 53 14.86 -1.54 3.45
C ALA A 53 15.59 -1.26 2.13
N ALA A 54 16.92 -1.32 2.15
CA ALA A 54 17.74 -1.14 0.94
C ALA A 54 17.45 -2.19 -0.15
N VAL A 55 17.00 -3.39 0.26
CA VAL A 55 16.60 -4.47 -0.66
C VAL A 55 15.17 -4.22 -1.14
N ARG A 56 14.99 -4.16 -2.46
CA ARG A 56 13.67 -3.98 -3.09
C ARG A 56 12.79 -5.21 -2.88
N SER A 57 11.97 -5.17 -1.84
CA SER A 57 10.87 -6.12 -1.60
C SER A 57 9.58 -5.65 -2.29
N TRP A 58 8.54 -6.49 -2.29
CA TRP A 58 7.21 -6.10 -2.79
C TRP A 58 6.57 -4.94 -2.02
N TRP A 59 7.10 -4.64 -0.83
CA TRP A 59 6.64 -3.57 0.05
C TRP A 59 7.54 -2.33 0.00
N HIS A 60 8.57 -2.32 -0.84
CA HIS A 60 9.51 -1.21 -0.94
C HIS A 60 8.83 0.07 -1.46
N TRP A 61 9.14 1.21 -0.86
CA TRP A 61 8.54 2.52 -1.17
C TRP A 61 8.53 2.85 -2.67
N SER A 62 9.55 2.45 -3.42
CA SER A 62 9.66 2.74 -4.86
C SER A 62 8.52 2.15 -5.71
N LEU A 63 7.74 1.20 -5.17
CA LEU A 63 6.60 0.60 -5.84
C LEU A 63 5.28 1.32 -5.55
N PHE A 64 5.29 2.37 -4.74
CA PHE A 64 4.08 3.08 -4.31
C PHE A 64 4.02 4.48 -4.90
N SER A 65 2.79 4.93 -5.19
CA SER A 65 2.47 6.34 -5.44
C SER A 65 1.62 6.86 -4.30
N VAL A 66 1.95 8.05 -3.80
CA VAL A 66 1.23 8.73 -2.71
C VAL A 66 0.40 9.85 -3.30
N ALA A 67 -0.89 9.84 -2.98
CA ALA A 67 -1.82 10.91 -3.29
C ALA A 67 -1.92 11.89 -2.10
N GLU A 68 -1.51 13.14 -2.27
CA GLU A 68 -1.63 14.20 -1.27
C GLU A 68 -2.86 15.07 -1.57
N VAL A 69 -3.74 15.24 -0.59
CA VAL A 69 -4.90 16.14 -0.67
C VAL A 69 -4.62 17.40 0.16
N TYR A 70 -4.46 18.54 -0.51
CA TYR A 70 -4.36 19.85 0.13
C TYR A 70 -5.75 20.46 0.28
N GLY A 71 -6.17 20.73 1.53
CA GLY A 71 -7.44 21.41 1.84
C GLY A 71 -8.21 20.95 3.09
N ARG A 72 -7.74 19.93 3.82
CA ARG A 72 -8.26 19.54 5.15
C ARG A 72 -7.11 19.29 6.13
N PRO A 73 -7.26 19.58 7.44
CA PRO A 73 -6.21 19.46 8.45
C PRO A 73 -5.81 18.02 8.81
N GLN A 74 -6.35 17.02 8.09
CA GLN A 74 -5.94 15.63 8.19
C GLN A 74 -5.74 15.19 6.74
N ARG A 75 -4.50 14.96 6.31
CA ARG A 75 -4.19 14.54 4.94
C ARG A 75 -4.53 13.05 4.82
N PRO A 76 -5.63 12.63 4.14
CA PRO A 76 -5.75 11.26 3.71
C PRO A 76 -4.74 11.07 2.59
N CYS A 77 -3.53 10.64 2.94
CA CYS A 77 -2.63 10.07 1.96
C CYS A 77 -3.21 8.71 1.55
N VAL A 78 -3.17 8.37 0.27
CA VAL A 78 -3.50 7.03 -0.22
C VAL A 78 -2.28 6.52 -0.96
N ALA A 79 -1.72 5.39 -0.51
CA ALA A 79 -0.67 4.70 -1.22
C ALA A 79 -1.26 3.57 -2.06
N LEU A 80 -0.98 3.58 -3.36
CA LEU A 80 -1.39 2.54 -4.29
C LEU A 80 -0.16 1.71 -4.71
N PRO A 81 -0.17 0.37 -4.54
CA PRO A 81 0.88 -0.47 -5.08
C PRO A 81 0.79 -0.52 -6.60
N MET A 82 1.88 -0.13 -7.29
CA MET A 82 1.90 -0.05 -8.75
C MET A 82 1.99 -1.41 -9.47
N ASN A 83 2.17 -2.54 -8.77
CA ASN A 83 2.57 -3.78 -9.46
C ASN A 83 1.85 -5.09 -9.06
N LEU A 84 0.61 -5.05 -8.55
CA LEU A 84 -0.17 -6.29 -8.36
C LEU A 84 -1.56 -6.33 -9.02
N TYR A 85 -2.02 -5.23 -9.63
CA TYR A 85 -3.31 -5.21 -10.34
C TYR A 85 -3.22 -4.89 -11.84
N THR A 86 -2.12 -4.34 -12.33
CA THR A 86 -1.98 -3.90 -13.73
C THR A 86 -1.82 -5.05 -14.72
N ALA A 87 -1.39 -6.24 -14.28
CA ALA A 87 -1.32 -7.41 -15.16
C ALA A 87 -2.71 -8.00 -15.48
N HIS A 88 -3.66 -7.98 -14.54
CA HIS A 88 -5.01 -8.50 -14.77
C HIS A 88 -5.98 -7.47 -15.35
N LEU A 89 -5.84 -6.18 -15.04
CA LEU A 89 -6.72 -5.14 -15.59
C LEU A 89 -6.39 -4.79 -17.05
N ARG A 90 -5.13 -4.93 -17.51
CA ARG A 90 -4.79 -4.74 -18.94
C ARG A 90 -5.39 -5.81 -19.85
N LEU A 91 -5.55 -7.04 -19.36
CA LEU A 91 -6.16 -8.13 -20.13
C LEU A 91 -7.69 -8.03 -20.17
N ARG A 92 -8.34 -7.53 -19.10
CA ARG A 92 -9.80 -7.38 -19.05
C ARG A 92 -10.33 -6.22 -19.91
N TRP A 93 -9.55 -5.16 -20.10
CA TRP A 93 -9.95 -4.02 -20.95
C TRP A 93 -9.76 -4.24 -22.45
N ARG A 94 -8.98 -5.26 -22.87
CA ARG A 94 -8.72 -5.55 -24.28
C ARG A 94 -9.66 -6.58 -24.91
N ASN A 95 -10.58 -7.17 -24.14
CA ASN A 95 -11.49 -8.20 -24.62
C ASN A 95 -12.96 -7.83 -24.35
N PRO A 96 -13.71 -7.33 -25.35
CA PRO A 96 -15.10 -6.89 -25.17
C PRO A 96 -16.08 -8.03 -24.85
N ARG A 97 -15.68 -9.31 -24.88
CA ARG A 97 -16.58 -10.46 -24.64
C ARG A 97 -16.79 -10.85 -23.18
N LYS A 98 -16.10 -10.24 -22.20
CA LYS A 98 -16.24 -10.58 -20.76
C LYS A 98 -16.77 -9.43 -19.90
N ARG A 99 -17.76 -8.68 -20.42
CA ARG A 99 -18.37 -7.54 -19.71
C ARG A 99 -19.63 -7.89 -18.93
N TRP A 100 -20.29 -9.02 -19.23
CA TRP A 100 -21.57 -9.40 -18.61
C TRP A 100 -21.70 -10.93 -18.45
N ALA A 101 -20.99 -11.49 -17.49
CA ALA A 101 -21.24 -12.81 -16.94
C ALA A 101 -20.91 -12.79 -15.45
#